data_AF-A0A8T5RAH1-F1
#
_entry.id   AF-A0A8T5RAH1-F1
#
_cell.length_a   1.000
_cell.length_b   1.000
_cell.length_c   1.000
_cell.angle_alpha   90.00
_cell.angle_beta   90.00
_cell.angle_gamma   90.00
#
_symmetry.space_group_name_H-M   'P 1'
#
loop_
_entity.id
_entity.type
_entity.pdbx_description
1 polymer ?
#
loop_
_entity_poly.entity_id
_entity_poly.type
_entity_poly.pdbx_seq_one_letter_code
_entity_poly.pdbx_strand_id
1 'polypeptide(L)'
;MNEFYEKEKISLFCENCGVRIQNKDHNNNILNNNTLFCQYCGIEIKFDYEFSQSNIEKEKISCNSPLERFYYDFKFPKIFKQNLVIVISRLSYEPIRGLEQILKKKIKNIELTKELLDKLEAIIKPITKKNIKSVYLKNLYNNMKTEEFCNFHKILREIINSNSNFNSDFIVFLRWIINRVFIITKEKWKKNNIKKLERIIRTDLKNYFPICSNNFIKHRNLWEKSNNSREIEGLDKKRVSNKVKNHNRYFRNPININLEKYVKTVIGDYKKKVRFRKRQVKLEIGASYFNIKSNKNKINLNRGQYNYSGIVYRIIDKINGKMLYGFTTTSIEERLKNYIEFAEKKRYSPNILKIEQEILNIKDSGQNVYDIFIIIPVDICFNMNTLRKRENYWINKHKTLDFNYGYNSNQGGGGGPKIKLPMFLIAEYIAKGYYISEISDLLFNKFGFLIRKKTISRRIIEYWGGKYQAQKKFLKKVLIMIIEDGYKTNDIINAFGHRGRHLIERIFPRLFNGKTFTEVKKKILTRLVRQLIIEGMGQKKIVKELRRFGWTEINNCIKQEWGNLREARQILWKPLIMELLRNDISGPEIFMFLGYKNSTSINKHNQLIRSFFWGMNTEEAKQFIKKLV
;
A
#
# COMPACT_ATOMS: atom_id res chain seq x y z
N MET A 1 63.86 -10.64 -2.76
CA MET A 1 62.41 -10.94 -2.90
C MET A 1 61.64 -10.38 -1.71
N ASN A 2 61.71 -9.06 -1.49
CA ASN A 2 61.06 -8.38 -0.36
C ASN A 2 60.55 -7.00 -0.82
N GLU A 3 59.84 -6.96 -1.94
CA GLU A 3 59.30 -5.73 -2.51
C GLU A 3 57.98 -6.00 -3.25
N PHE A 4 57.03 -5.07 -3.11
CA PHE A 4 55.71 -4.99 -3.73
C PHE A 4 54.58 -5.87 -3.18
N TYR A 5 54.16 -5.58 -1.94
CA TYR A 5 52.73 -5.52 -1.61
C TYR A 5 52.42 -4.11 -1.11
N GLU A 6 52.06 -3.20 -2.02
CA GLU A 6 51.29 -2.02 -1.63
C GLU A 6 50.00 -2.53 -0.97
N LYS A 7 49.91 -2.45 0.36
CA LYS A 7 48.70 -2.77 1.11
C LYS A 7 47.60 -1.78 0.67
N GLU A 8 46.79 -2.20 -0.29
CA GLU A 8 45.61 -1.46 -0.75
C GLU A 8 44.78 -1.03 0.47
N LYS A 9 44.55 0.28 0.62
CA LYS A 9 43.84 0.86 1.77
C LYS A 9 42.36 0.49 1.72
N ILE A 10 42.01 -0.65 2.33
CA ILE A 10 40.62 -1.03 2.57
C ILE A 10 39.95 0.08 3.36
N SER A 11 38.87 0.63 2.79
CA SER A 11 38.11 1.70 3.42
C SER A 11 36.97 1.08 4.21
N LEU A 12 37.11 1.04 5.53
CA LEU A 12 36.05 0.60 6.43
C LEU A 12 35.02 1.73 6.60
N PHE A 13 33.73 1.38 6.52
CA PHE A 13 32.63 2.31 6.77
C PHE A 13 31.88 1.87 8.02
N CYS A 14 31.46 2.82 8.84
CA CYS A 14 30.63 2.52 10.00
C CYS A 14 29.24 2.02 9.56
N GLU A 15 28.85 0.82 9.97
CA GLU A 15 27.52 0.24 9.70
C GLU A 15 26.34 1.10 10.24
N ASN A 16 26.61 1.97 11.23
CA ASN A 16 25.58 2.78 11.89
C ASN A 16 25.40 4.16 11.28
N CYS A 17 26.41 4.70 10.59
CA CYS A 17 26.33 6.04 10.04
C CYS A 17 26.90 6.20 8.64
N GLY A 18 27.48 5.14 8.06
CA GLY A 18 28.05 5.11 6.71
C GLY A 18 29.30 5.97 6.51
N VAL A 19 29.83 6.59 7.57
CA VAL A 19 31.03 7.43 7.48
C VAL A 19 32.27 6.55 7.41
N ARG A 20 33.21 6.93 6.53
CA ARG A 20 34.52 6.29 6.38
C ARG A 20 35.32 6.45 7.67
N ILE A 21 35.83 5.33 8.17
CA ILE A 21 36.68 5.28 9.35
C ILE A 21 38.12 5.54 8.88
N GLN A 22 38.74 6.63 9.33
CA GLN A 22 40.10 6.99 8.91
C GLN A 22 41.15 6.21 9.68
N ASN A 23 41.98 5.45 8.96
CA ASN A 23 42.95 4.48 9.49
C ASN A 23 44.19 5.09 10.18
N LYS A 24 44.22 6.40 10.49
CA LYS A 24 45.47 7.09 10.81
C LYS A 24 46.08 6.72 12.19
N ASP A 25 45.28 6.16 13.11
CA ASP A 25 45.72 5.72 14.45
C ASP A 25 45.42 4.22 14.73
N HIS A 26 45.11 3.44 13.69
CA HIS A 26 44.40 2.15 13.84
C HIS A 26 45.25 0.90 14.02
N ASN A 27 46.54 0.91 13.66
CA ASN A 27 47.34 -0.32 13.75
C ASN A 27 47.64 -0.76 15.20
N ASN A 28 47.62 0.15 16.19
CA ASN A 28 48.01 -0.20 17.56
C ASN A 28 46.83 -0.56 18.48
N ASN A 29 45.61 -0.04 18.24
CA ASN A 29 44.45 -0.29 19.12
C ASN A 29 43.58 -1.49 18.70
N ILE A 30 43.61 -1.89 17.42
CA ILE A 30 42.80 -3.03 16.92
C ILE A 30 43.33 -4.36 17.46
N LEU A 31 44.64 -4.47 17.72
CA LEU A 31 45.29 -5.72 18.14
C LEU A 31 44.85 -6.26 19.51
N ASN A 32 44.27 -5.42 20.38
CA ASN A 32 44.01 -5.84 21.77
C ASN A 32 42.52 -6.07 22.12
N ASN A 33 41.56 -5.41 21.47
CA ASN A 33 40.16 -5.40 21.96
C ASN A 33 39.06 -5.70 20.93
N ASN A 34 39.35 -5.94 19.65
CA ASN A 34 38.36 -6.18 18.58
C ASN A 34 37.22 -5.14 18.45
N THR A 35 37.33 -3.95 19.07
CA THR A 35 36.32 -2.90 19.01
C THR A 35 36.92 -1.52 18.67
N LEU A 36 36.16 -0.71 17.92
CA LEU A 36 36.49 0.70 17.63
C LEU A 36 35.26 1.58 17.82
N PHE A 37 35.45 2.78 18.35
CA PHE A 37 34.39 3.79 18.37
C PHE A 37 34.37 4.58 17.06
N CYS A 38 33.19 4.70 16.45
CA CYS A 38 33.04 5.57 15.31
C CYS A 38 33.23 7.04 15.73
N GLN A 39 34.26 7.72 15.21
CA GLN A 39 34.51 9.14 15.48
C GLN A 39 33.32 10.06 15.14
N TYR A 40 32.43 9.59 14.26
CA TYR A 40 31.30 10.37 13.78
C TYR A 40 30.01 10.16 14.60
N CYS A 41 29.65 8.91 14.93
CA CYS A 41 28.42 8.63 15.70
C CYS A 41 28.66 8.24 17.16
N GLY A 42 29.90 8.03 17.59
CA GLY A 42 30.26 7.62 18.95
C GLY A 42 29.85 6.18 19.30
N ILE A 43 29.35 5.39 18.35
CA ILE A 43 28.92 4.01 18.58
C ILE A 43 30.11 3.06 18.43
N GLU A 44 30.22 2.14 19.38
CA GLU A 44 31.17 1.02 19.35
C GLU A 44 30.85 0.06 18.18
N ILE A 45 31.87 -0.26 17.39
CA ILE A 45 31.85 -1.19 16.26
C ILE A 45 32.70 -2.39 16.66
N LYS A 46 32.09 -3.57 16.65
CA LYS A 46 32.78 -4.85 16.88
C LYS A 46 33.21 -5.43 15.54
N PHE A 47 34.45 -5.89 15.43
CA PHE A 47 34.98 -6.53 14.23
C PHE A 47 35.18 -8.02 14.49
N ASP A 48 34.54 -8.87 13.68
CA ASP A 48 34.91 -10.28 13.57
C ASP A 48 36.02 -10.40 12.52
N TYR A 49 37.26 -10.53 12.99
CA TYR A 49 38.45 -10.53 12.13
C TYR A 49 38.42 -11.70 11.12
N GLU A 50 37.88 -12.85 11.53
CA GLU A 50 37.73 -14.07 10.72
C GLU A 50 36.75 -13.92 9.55
N PHE A 51 35.82 -12.96 9.59
CA PHE A 51 34.79 -12.77 8.56
C PHE A 51 35.23 -11.81 7.43
N SER A 52 36.38 -11.13 7.61
CA SER A 52 36.77 -10.00 6.75
C SER A 52 37.45 -10.43 5.45
N GLN A 53 38.36 -11.41 5.47
CA GLN A 53 39.21 -11.72 4.30
C GLN A 53 38.43 -12.23 3.07
N SER A 54 37.36 -13.01 3.25
CA SER A 54 36.61 -13.62 2.13
C SER A 54 35.62 -12.68 1.43
N ASN A 55 35.23 -11.57 2.08
CA ASN A 55 34.35 -10.54 1.48
C ASN A 55 35.12 -9.38 0.84
N ILE A 56 36.37 -9.13 1.29
CA ILE A 56 37.24 -8.07 0.76
C ILE A 56 37.52 -8.25 -0.74
N GLU A 57 37.62 -9.49 -1.24
CA GLU A 57 37.86 -9.75 -2.66
C GLU A 57 36.64 -9.47 -3.56
N LYS A 58 35.41 -9.53 -3.02
CA LYS A 58 34.17 -9.33 -3.79
C LYS A 58 33.69 -7.88 -3.83
N GLU A 59 34.16 -7.02 -2.92
CA GLU A 59 33.74 -5.60 -2.83
C GLU A 59 34.66 -4.61 -3.57
N LYS A 60 35.60 -5.09 -4.40
CA LYS A 60 36.53 -4.25 -5.19
C LYS A 60 35.90 -3.23 -6.16
N ILE A 61 34.57 -3.11 -6.24
CA ILE A 61 33.87 -2.42 -7.34
C ILE A 61 33.21 -1.07 -6.92
N SER A 62 33.32 -0.60 -5.68
CA SER A 62 32.70 0.68 -5.30
C SER A 62 33.40 1.41 -4.16
N CYS A 63 34.26 2.38 -4.49
CA CYS A 63 34.87 3.30 -3.51
C CYS A 63 33.87 4.25 -2.81
N ASN A 64 32.57 4.15 -3.11
CA ASN A 64 31.54 5.02 -2.58
C ASN A 64 30.96 4.43 -1.28
N SER A 65 30.85 5.28 -0.25
CA SER A 65 30.16 4.92 0.98
C SER A 65 28.71 4.49 0.72
N PRO A 66 28.09 3.65 1.59
CA PRO A 66 26.66 3.31 1.49
C PRO A 66 25.75 4.53 1.35
N LEU A 67 26.12 5.65 2.01
CA LEU A 67 25.42 6.93 1.88
C LEU A 67 25.53 7.52 0.48
N GLU A 68 26.73 7.52 -0.11
CA GLU A 68 26.98 8.04 -1.45
C GLU A 68 26.32 7.19 -2.52
N ARG A 69 26.32 5.86 -2.39
CA ARG A 69 25.61 4.96 -3.30
C ARG A 69 24.12 5.31 -3.37
N PHE A 70 23.48 5.56 -2.24
CA PHE A 70 22.09 6.03 -2.21
C PHE A 70 21.96 7.47 -2.73
N TYR A 71 22.80 8.39 -2.24
CA TYR A 71 22.70 9.82 -2.53
C TYR A 71 23.00 10.17 -3.98
N TYR A 72 23.80 9.36 -4.69
CA TYR A 72 24.13 9.53 -6.10
C TYR A 72 23.39 8.58 -7.05
N ASP A 73 22.51 7.69 -6.55
CA ASP A 73 21.66 6.86 -7.42
C ASP A 73 20.82 7.72 -8.39
N PHE A 74 21.11 7.63 -9.69
CA PHE A 74 20.48 8.42 -10.74
C PHE A 74 18.99 8.11 -10.93
N LYS A 75 18.48 7.00 -10.38
CA LYS A 75 17.06 6.62 -10.45
C LYS A 75 16.15 7.58 -9.70
N PHE A 76 16.71 8.39 -8.80
CA PHE A 76 15.94 9.34 -8.01
C PHE A 76 16.40 10.77 -8.26
N PRO A 77 15.49 11.71 -8.56
CA PRO A 77 15.87 13.09 -8.76
C PRO A 77 16.32 13.72 -7.42
N LYS A 78 17.27 14.66 -7.50
CA LYS A 78 17.82 15.38 -6.34
C LYS A 78 16.74 15.97 -5.42
N ILE A 79 15.68 16.52 -6.01
CA ILE A 79 14.54 17.10 -5.28
C ILE A 79 13.79 16.07 -4.43
N PHE A 80 13.65 14.82 -4.91
CA PHE A 80 13.04 13.75 -4.13
C PHE A 80 13.93 13.36 -2.96
N LYS A 81 15.25 13.21 -3.18
CA LYS A 81 16.20 12.85 -2.11
C LYS A 81 16.23 13.90 -1.00
N GLN A 82 16.22 15.18 -1.37
CA GLN A 82 16.13 16.29 -0.41
C GLN A 82 14.84 16.22 0.42
N ASN A 83 13.69 16.04 -0.24
CA ASN A 83 12.41 15.89 0.44
C ASN A 83 12.33 14.62 1.30
N LEU A 84 12.97 13.53 0.87
CA LEU A 84 13.01 12.27 1.60
C LEU A 84 13.76 12.44 2.94
N VAL A 85 14.88 13.18 2.95
CA VAL A 85 15.59 13.52 4.19
C VAL A 85 14.68 14.26 5.16
N ILE A 86 13.89 15.23 4.68
CA ILE A 86 12.94 16.00 5.51
C ILE A 86 11.84 15.10 6.07
N VAL A 87 11.23 14.26 5.22
CA VAL A 87 10.15 13.36 5.64
C VAL A 87 10.64 12.32 6.65
N ILE A 88 11.82 11.72 6.44
CA ILE A 88 12.43 10.80 7.43
C ILE A 88 12.79 11.56 8.69
N SER A 89 13.23 12.82 8.59
CA SER A 89 13.56 13.62 9.78
C SER A 89 12.34 13.84 10.67
N ARG A 90 11.18 14.16 10.08
CA ARG A 90 9.90 14.29 10.81
C ARG A 90 9.48 12.97 11.45
N LEU A 91 9.59 11.86 10.72
CA LEU A 91 9.31 10.50 11.21
C LEU A 91 10.25 10.09 12.35
N SER A 92 11.49 10.58 12.35
CA SER A 92 12.49 10.28 13.38
C SER A 92 12.32 11.12 14.63
N TYR A 93 11.95 12.39 14.45
CA TYR A 93 11.82 13.33 15.56
C TYR A 93 10.71 12.93 16.54
N GLU A 94 9.59 12.40 16.04
CA GLU A 94 8.46 11.98 16.87
C GLU A 94 8.83 10.92 17.93
N PRO A 95 9.41 9.75 17.58
CA PRO A 95 9.86 8.79 18.58
C PRO A 95 11.01 9.33 19.44
N ILE A 96 11.92 10.15 18.90
CA ILE A 96 12.98 10.79 19.69
C ILE A 96 12.40 11.68 20.79
N ARG A 97 11.33 12.44 20.52
CA ARG A 97 10.61 13.22 21.55
C ARG A 97 9.84 12.32 22.52
N GLY A 98 9.29 11.20 22.03
CA GLY A 98 8.64 10.20 22.87
C GLY A 98 9.56 9.61 23.95
N LEU A 99 10.87 9.50 23.67
CA LEU A 99 11.86 9.06 24.66
C LEU A 99 11.89 9.91 25.93
N GLU A 100 11.68 11.23 25.82
CA GLU A 100 11.69 12.10 27.01
C GLU A 100 10.60 11.72 28.01
N GLN A 101 9.43 11.32 27.48
CA GLN A 101 8.29 10.91 28.29
C GLN A 101 8.50 9.53 28.89
N ILE A 102 9.05 8.60 28.11
CA ILE A 102 9.26 7.20 28.52
C ILE A 102 10.35 7.11 29.58
N LEU A 103 11.50 7.75 29.33
CA LEU A 103 12.65 7.69 30.22
C LEU A 103 12.60 8.73 31.35
N LYS A 104 11.60 9.62 31.34
CA LYS A 104 11.47 10.76 32.26
C LYS A 104 12.76 11.61 32.33
N LYS A 105 13.51 11.67 31.22
CA LYS A 105 14.77 12.42 31.08
C LYS A 105 14.66 13.37 29.91
N LYS A 106 15.19 14.59 30.05
CA LYS A 106 15.30 15.52 28.91
C LYS A 106 16.24 14.91 27.87
N ILE A 107 15.96 15.10 26.58
CA ILE A 107 16.76 14.50 25.48
C ILE A 107 18.24 14.89 25.54
N LYS A 108 18.55 16.08 26.08
CA LYS A 108 19.92 16.55 26.34
C LYS A 108 20.74 15.59 27.22
N ASN A 109 20.08 14.78 28.05
CA ASN A 109 20.69 13.85 29.00
C ASN A 109 20.61 12.38 28.53
N ILE A 110 20.19 12.13 27.28
CA ILE A 110 20.10 10.78 26.72
C ILE A 110 21.30 10.56 25.79
N GLU A 111 21.92 9.39 25.89
CA GLU A 111 22.97 8.93 24.98
C GLU A 111 22.36 8.04 23.89
N LEU A 112 22.86 8.18 22.67
CA LEU A 112 22.40 7.39 21.52
C LEU A 112 23.22 6.10 21.43
N THR A 113 22.85 5.11 22.25
CA THR A 113 23.45 3.76 22.18
C THR A 113 23.02 3.02 20.91
N LYS A 114 23.75 1.96 20.52
CA LYS A 114 23.38 1.10 19.39
C LYS A 114 21.97 0.52 19.57
N GLU A 115 21.65 0.04 20.76
CA GLU A 115 20.33 -0.49 21.09
C GLU A 115 19.21 0.56 20.92
N LEU A 116 19.46 1.80 21.34
CA LEU A 116 18.50 2.88 21.15
C LEU A 116 18.33 3.23 19.67
N LEU A 117 19.42 3.25 18.90
CA LEU A 117 19.38 3.47 17.46
C LEU A 117 18.61 2.36 16.74
N ASP A 118 18.81 1.09 17.12
CA ASP A 118 18.08 -0.06 16.57
C ASP A 118 16.58 0.03 16.86
N LYS A 119 16.20 0.44 18.07
CA LYS A 119 14.80 0.69 18.46
C LYS A 119 14.17 1.81 17.61
N LEU A 120 14.87 2.93 17.44
CA LEU A 120 14.41 4.04 16.61
C LEU A 120 14.30 3.63 15.13
N GLU A 121 15.29 2.89 14.60
CA GLU A 121 15.23 2.33 13.25
C GLU A 121 13.99 1.46 13.08
N ALA A 122 13.74 0.52 14.00
CA ALA A 122 12.60 -0.39 13.91
C ALA A 122 11.25 0.34 13.82
N ILE A 123 11.11 1.48 14.50
CA ILE A 123 9.91 2.33 14.45
C ILE A 123 9.73 2.98 13.07
N ILE A 124 10.82 3.39 12.41
CA ILE A 124 10.81 4.17 11.16
C ILE A 124 10.89 3.26 9.93
N LYS A 125 11.51 2.08 10.06
CA LYS A 125 11.67 1.03 9.05
C LYS A 125 10.41 0.72 8.24
N PRO A 126 9.17 0.79 8.78
CA PRO A 126 7.96 0.66 7.98
C PRO A 126 7.88 1.58 6.76
N ILE A 127 8.66 2.67 6.67
CA ILE A 127 8.78 3.50 5.46
C ILE A 127 9.21 2.71 4.22
N THR A 128 9.94 1.60 4.41
CA THR A 128 10.37 0.68 3.35
C THR A 128 9.24 -0.22 2.83
N LYS A 129 8.15 -0.36 3.60
CA LYS A 129 7.06 -1.33 3.32
C LYS A 129 5.69 -0.67 3.16
N LYS A 130 5.45 0.46 3.82
CA LYS A 130 4.13 1.10 3.93
C LYS A 130 4.14 2.51 3.32
N ASN A 131 2.97 3.00 2.95
CA ASN A 131 2.83 4.39 2.52
C ASN A 131 3.05 5.33 3.71
N ILE A 132 3.68 6.47 3.47
CA ILE A 132 3.87 7.51 4.47
C ILE A 132 2.54 8.23 4.69
N LYS A 133 2.17 8.49 5.96
CA LYS A 133 0.95 9.22 6.28
C LYS A 133 1.04 10.65 5.71
N SER A 134 -0.05 11.15 5.15
CA SER A 134 -0.12 12.48 4.51
C SER A 134 0.32 13.62 5.42
N VAL A 135 0.16 13.47 6.74
CA VAL A 135 0.62 14.46 7.71
C VAL A 135 2.11 14.78 7.54
N TYR A 136 2.98 13.77 7.37
CA TYR A 136 4.43 13.96 7.20
C TYR A 136 4.83 14.49 5.83
N LEU A 137 3.88 14.60 4.90
CA LEU A 137 4.09 15.07 3.52
C LEU A 137 3.64 16.51 3.31
N LYS A 138 3.27 17.24 4.37
CA LYS A 138 2.94 18.68 4.27
C LYS A 138 4.21 19.51 3.99
N ASN A 139 4.08 20.60 3.25
CA ASN A 139 5.17 21.57 3.03
C ASN A 139 6.46 20.92 2.51
N LEU A 140 6.38 20.16 1.41
CA LEU A 140 7.57 19.65 0.73
C LEU A 140 8.35 20.81 0.09
N TYR A 141 9.68 20.73 0.13
CA TYR A 141 10.57 21.73 -0.44
C TYR A 141 10.49 21.77 -1.96
N ASN A 142 10.77 22.96 -2.51
CA ASN A 142 10.85 23.25 -3.94
C ASN A 142 9.56 22.89 -4.71
N ASN A 143 8.40 23.11 -4.09
CA ASN A 143 7.07 22.90 -4.68
C ASN A 143 6.82 21.46 -5.18
N MET A 144 7.55 20.48 -4.64
CA MET A 144 7.31 19.07 -4.97
C MET A 144 5.89 18.67 -4.55
N LYS A 145 5.10 18.17 -5.49
CA LYS A 145 3.73 17.75 -5.19
C LYS A 145 3.73 16.46 -4.37
N THR A 146 2.79 16.33 -3.44
CA THR A 146 2.63 15.12 -2.62
C THR A 146 2.48 13.85 -3.45
N GLU A 147 1.74 13.93 -4.57
CA GLU A 147 1.56 12.81 -5.50
C GLU A 147 2.87 12.38 -6.15
N GLU A 148 3.69 13.34 -6.55
CA GLU A 148 5.00 13.11 -7.16
C GLU A 148 5.94 12.42 -6.16
N PHE A 149 5.99 12.92 -4.92
CA PHE A 149 6.77 12.30 -3.86
C PHE A 149 6.33 10.86 -3.59
N CYS A 150 5.01 10.60 -3.54
CA CYS A 150 4.46 9.27 -3.35
C CYS A 150 4.83 8.30 -4.48
N ASN A 151 4.93 8.78 -5.72
CA ASN A 151 5.34 7.97 -6.86
C ASN A 151 6.80 7.53 -6.75
N PHE A 152 7.72 8.47 -6.48
CA PHE A 152 9.13 8.13 -6.25
C PHE A 152 9.33 7.25 -5.01
N HIS A 153 8.57 7.48 -3.94
CA HIS A 153 8.59 6.62 -2.75
C HIS A 153 8.12 5.19 -3.06
N LYS A 154 7.17 5.01 -3.98
CA LYS A 154 6.78 3.68 -4.45
C LYS A 154 7.93 2.98 -5.19
N ILE A 155 8.60 3.68 -6.11
CA ILE A 155 9.77 3.17 -6.84
C ILE A 155 10.88 2.79 -5.86
N LEU A 156 11.14 3.65 -4.86
CA LEU A 156 12.12 3.39 -3.80
C LEU A 156 11.82 2.07 -3.07
N ARG A 157 10.57 1.85 -2.66
CA ARG A 157 10.18 0.59 -2.01
C ARG A 157 10.32 -0.62 -2.91
N GLU A 158 10.02 -0.49 -4.20
CA GLU A 158 10.19 -1.60 -5.15
C GLU A 158 11.67 -2.00 -5.25
N ILE A 159 12.58 -1.03 -5.33
CA ILE A 159 14.04 -1.27 -5.37
C ILE A 159 14.54 -1.86 -4.06
N ILE A 160 14.11 -1.32 -2.91
CA ILE A 160 14.49 -1.86 -1.59
C ILE A 160 14.05 -3.33 -1.44
N ASN A 161 12.87 -3.69 -1.93
CA ASN A 161 12.37 -5.06 -1.82
C ASN A 161 12.98 -6.03 -2.83
N SER A 162 13.54 -5.53 -3.94
CA SER A 162 14.13 -6.37 -5.00
C SER A 162 15.65 -6.48 -4.92
N ASN A 163 16.33 -5.58 -4.20
CA ASN A 163 17.80 -5.55 -4.11
C ASN A 163 18.25 -5.48 -2.64
N SER A 164 18.83 -6.59 -2.16
CA SER A 164 19.32 -6.73 -0.78
C SER A 164 20.43 -5.72 -0.45
N ASN A 165 21.35 -5.48 -1.37
CA ASN A 165 22.48 -4.56 -1.16
C ASN A 165 21.98 -3.12 -1.03
N PHE A 166 21.06 -2.72 -1.91
CA PHE A 166 20.41 -1.40 -1.83
C PHE A 166 19.61 -1.24 -0.54
N ASN A 167 18.94 -2.30 -0.08
CA ASN A 167 18.24 -2.29 1.21
C ASN A 167 19.22 -2.08 2.38
N SER A 168 20.37 -2.75 2.39
CA SER A 168 21.42 -2.53 3.39
C SER A 168 21.92 -1.08 3.36
N ASP A 169 22.24 -0.53 2.18
CA ASP A 169 22.64 0.87 2.03
C ASP A 169 21.57 1.84 2.53
N PHE A 170 20.29 1.55 2.23
CA PHE A 170 19.17 2.37 2.69
C PHE A 170 18.97 2.31 4.22
N ILE A 171 19.23 1.17 4.86
CA ILE A 171 19.21 1.06 6.33
C ILE A 171 20.30 1.96 6.95
N VAL A 172 21.51 1.95 6.39
CA VAL A 172 22.60 2.85 6.83
C VAL A 172 22.18 4.31 6.65
N PHE A 173 21.54 4.66 5.53
CA PHE A 173 20.98 5.99 5.29
C PHE A 173 19.91 6.39 6.32
N LEU A 174 19.00 5.47 6.69
CA LEU A 174 18.00 5.72 7.73
C LEU A 174 18.67 6.00 9.08
N ARG A 175 19.61 5.15 9.51
CA ARG A 175 20.35 5.32 10.77
C ARG A 175 21.09 6.65 10.81
N TRP A 176 21.70 7.03 9.70
CA TRP A 176 22.37 8.32 9.57
C TRP A 176 21.41 9.51 9.78
N ILE A 177 20.20 9.49 9.20
CA ILE A 177 19.20 10.56 9.43
C ILE A 177 18.73 10.55 10.89
N ILE A 178 18.43 9.37 11.46
CA ILE A 178 17.99 9.26 12.87
C ILE A 178 19.02 9.89 13.80
N ASN A 179 20.30 9.53 13.62
CA ASN A 179 21.40 10.09 14.41
C ASN A 179 21.50 11.62 14.23
N ARG A 180 21.39 12.13 13.00
CA ARG A 180 21.39 13.58 12.74
C ARG A 180 20.25 14.30 13.45
N VAL A 181 19.03 13.77 13.40
CA VAL A 181 17.88 14.36 14.09
C VAL A 181 18.07 14.32 15.60
N PHE A 182 18.64 13.23 16.13
CA PHE A 182 18.97 13.11 17.55
C PHE A 182 19.96 14.19 17.98
N ILE A 183 21.11 14.33 17.30
CA ILE A 183 22.11 15.36 17.57
C ILE A 183 21.51 16.77 17.44
N ILE A 184 20.70 17.01 16.41
CA ILE A 184 20.04 18.30 16.19
C ILE A 184 19.16 18.66 17.39
N THR A 185 18.39 17.70 17.87
CA THR A 185 17.45 17.87 18.98
C THR A 185 18.18 18.00 20.32
N LYS A 186 19.24 17.22 20.53
CA LYS A 186 20.04 17.17 21.75
C LYS A 186 20.89 18.43 21.94
N GLU A 187 21.67 18.80 20.92
CA GLU A 187 22.79 19.74 21.08
C GLU A 187 22.61 21.04 20.27
N LYS A 188 21.89 20.97 19.15
CA LYS A 188 21.86 22.05 18.16
C LYS A 188 20.52 22.78 18.08
N TRP A 189 19.58 22.45 18.97
CA TRP A 189 18.22 22.99 18.93
C TRP A 189 18.18 24.52 19.03
N LYS A 190 19.03 25.08 19.90
CA LYS A 190 19.17 26.53 20.14
C LYS A 190 20.41 27.17 19.51
N LYS A 191 21.32 26.38 18.90
CA LYS A 191 22.55 26.93 18.29
C LYS A 191 22.23 27.68 16.99
N ASN A 192 22.87 28.84 16.78
CA ASN A 192 22.70 29.64 15.56
C ASN A 192 23.64 29.19 14.44
N ASN A 193 24.89 28.82 14.80
CA ASN A 193 25.89 28.36 13.83
C ASN A 193 25.86 26.84 13.67
N ILE A 194 25.09 26.35 12.69
CA ILE A 194 24.95 24.92 12.38
C ILE A 194 25.03 24.70 10.87
N LYS A 195 25.47 23.51 10.44
CA LYS A 195 25.67 23.21 9.01
C LYS A 195 24.35 23.38 8.24
N LYS A 196 24.44 23.77 6.96
CA LYS A 196 23.27 24.09 6.10
C LYS A 196 22.17 23.03 6.16
N LEU A 197 22.50 21.75 6.02
CA LEU A 197 21.52 20.66 6.08
C LEU A 197 20.84 20.55 7.45
N GLU A 198 21.62 20.65 8.54
CA GLU A 198 21.11 20.59 9.91
C GLU A 198 20.19 21.78 10.21
N ARG A 199 20.52 22.96 9.66
CA ARG A 199 19.67 24.15 9.73
C ARG A 199 18.32 23.91 9.06
N ILE A 200 18.32 23.35 7.85
CA ILE A 200 17.09 23.02 7.11
C ILE A 200 16.23 22.04 7.90
N ILE A 201 16.81 20.94 8.40
CA ILE A 201 16.10 19.95 9.21
C ILE A 201 15.53 20.60 10.48
N ARG A 202 16.34 21.36 11.23
CA ARG A 202 15.90 22.03 12.46
C ARG A 202 14.76 23.01 12.22
N THR A 203 14.86 23.86 11.21
CA THR A 203 13.81 24.83 10.87
C THR A 203 12.53 24.13 10.46
N ASP A 204 12.63 23.07 9.65
CA ASP A 204 11.47 22.26 9.28
C ASP A 204 10.78 21.63 10.49
N LEU A 205 11.55 21.00 11.39
CA LEU A 205 11.02 20.38 12.61
C LEU A 205 10.34 21.41 13.53
N LYS A 206 10.94 22.60 13.68
CA LYS A 206 10.36 23.71 14.45
C LYS A 206 9.04 24.21 13.86
N ASN A 207 8.92 24.27 12.54
CA ASN A 207 7.70 24.73 11.87
C ASN A 207 6.61 23.65 11.83
N TYR A 208 7.00 22.39 11.73
CA TYR A 208 6.09 21.28 11.53
C TYR A 208 5.35 20.86 12.83
N PHE A 209 6.02 20.93 13.98
CA PHE A 209 5.49 20.34 15.22
C PHE A 209 4.50 21.18 16.05
N PRO A 210 4.54 22.53 16.08
CA PRO A 210 3.48 23.32 16.69
C PRO A 210 2.09 22.98 16.12
N ILE A 211 2.05 22.49 14.88
CA ILE A 211 0.83 22.10 14.15
C ILE A 211 0.36 20.67 14.54
N CYS A 212 1.21 19.84 15.14
CA CYS A 212 0.95 18.41 15.41
C CYS A 212 0.85 18.02 16.89
N SER A 213 1.02 18.98 17.82
CA SER A 213 1.11 18.74 19.28
C SER A 213 -0.10 18.01 19.89
N ASN A 214 -1.30 18.13 19.31
CA ASN A 214 -2.52 17.47 19.84
C ASN A 214 -2.57 15.94 19.63
N ASN A 215 -1.65 15.33 18.88
CA ASN A 215 -1.66 13.88 18.57
C ASN A 215 -0.65 13.02 19.35
N PHE A 216 0.17 13.62 20.23
CA PHE A 216 1.24 12.90 20.94
C PHE A 216 0.76 11.71 21.79
N ILE A 217 -0.47 11.79 22.32
CA ILE A 217 -1.03 10.77 23.23
C ILE A 217 -1.23 9.41 22.54
N LYS A 218 -1.43 9.36 21.20
CA LYS A 218 -1.68 8.10 20.48
C LYS A 218 -0.44 7.24 20.24
N HIS A 219 0.76 7.81 20.30
CA HIS A 219 1.99 7.11 19.94
C HIS A 219 2.67 6.37 21.10
N ARG A 220 2.32 6.71 22.36
CA ARG A 220 2.72 5.96 23.57
C ARG A 220 2.40 4.46 23.45
N ASN A 221 1.22 4.14 22.93
CA ASN A 221 0.73 2.77 22.75
C ASN A 221 1.51 1.95 21.71
N LEU A 222 2.30 2.56 20.81
CA LEU A 222 3.11 1.82 19.83
C LEU A 222 4.44 1.37 20.42
N TRP A 223 5.02 2.17 21.31
CA TRP A 223 6.26 1.84 22.01
C TRP A 223 6.05 0.75 23.05
N GLU A 224 4.97 0.85 23.83
CA GLU A 224 4.58 -0.18 24.79
C GLU A 224 4.29 -1.51 24.08
N LYS A 225 3.74 -1.49 22.85
CA LYS A 225 3.53 -2.70 22.04
C LYS A 225 4.80 -3.33 21.48
N SER A 226 5.82 -2.55 21.12
CA SER A 226 7.10 -3.10 20.66
C SER A 226 7.96 -3.66 21.80
N ASN A 227 7.77 -3.15 23.02
CA ASN A 227 8.44 -3.69 24.21
C ASN A 227 7.70 -4.90 24.78
N ASN A 228 6.36 -4.90 24.80
CA ASN A 228 5.58 -6.00 25.36
C ASN A 228 5.44 -7.23 24.44
N SER A 229 5.96 -7.18 23.20
CA SER A 229 5.94 -8.34 22.30
C SER A 229 6.94 -9.46 22.67
N ARG A 230 7.64 -9.36 23.81
CA ARG A 230 8.47 -10.44 24.37
C ARG A 230 7.94 -11.04 25.69
N GLU A 231 6.83 -10.54 26.26
CA GLU A 231 6.32 -11.00 27.57
C GLU A 231 4.89 -11.56 27.57
N ILE A 232 4.23 -11.68 26.41
CA ILE A 232 2.86 -12.25 26.33
C ILE A 232 2.91 -13.65 25.70
N GLU A 233 3.63 -14.55 26.36
CA GLU A 233 3.42 -16.01 26.31
C GLU A 233 3.26 -16.52 27.73
N GLY A 234 2.10 -16.25 28.33
CA GLY A 234 1.76 -16.77 29.65
C GLY A 234 0.50 -16.11 30.20
N LEU A 235 -0.42 -16.94 30.67
CA LEU A 235 -1.62 -16.58 31.45
C LEU A 235 -2.88 -16.16 30.67
N ASP A 236 -3.50 -17.24 30.18
CA ASP A 236 -4.83 -17.71 30.53
C ASP A 236 -6.14 -17.05 30.08
N LYS A 237 -6.95 -17.95 29.52
CA LYS A 237 -8.36 -17.84 29.18
C LYS A 237 -9.19 -17.83 30.46
N LYS A 238 -10.14 -16.89 30.58
CA LYS A 238 -11.44 -17.22 31.19
C LYS A 238 -12.61 -16.80 30.30
N ARG A 239 -13.51 -17.76 30.17
CA ARG A 239 -14.75 -17.81 29.38
C ARG A 239 -15.67 -16.65 29.72
N VAL A 240 -16.35 -16.07 28.73
CA VAL A 240 -17.82 -15.86 28.66
C VAL A 240 -18.22 -15.39 27.24
N SER A 241 -19.32 -15.98 26.73
CA SER A 241 -20.15 -15.64 25.56
C SER A 241 -19.62 -15.88 24.12
N ASN A 242 -19.37 -17.16 23.82
CA ASN A 242 -19.39 -17.72 22.46
C ASN A 242 -20.85 -17.96 22.01
N LYS A 243 -21.45 -17.03 21.25
CA LYS A 243 -22.48 -17.38 20.25
C LYS A 243 -22.76 -16.31 19.18
N VAL A 244 -22.36 -15.06 19.37
CA VAL A 244 -22.58 -13.98 18.37
C VAL A 244 -21.31 -13.56 17.60
N LYS A 245 -20.10 -13.96 18.04
CA LYS A 245 -18.82 -13.48 17.47
C LYS A 245 -18.28 -14.26 16.25
N ASN A 246 -18.88 -15.39 15.86
CA ASN A 246 -18.35 -16.20 14.75
C ASN A 246 -18.73 -15.70 13.34
N HIS A 247 -19.52 -14.63 13.20
CA HIS A 247 -19.71 -13.98 11.90
C HIS A 247 -18.79 -12.77 11.66
N ASN A 248 -18.20 -12.19 12.71
CA ASN A 248 -17.36 -10.98 12.58
C ASN A 248 -15.85 -11.25 12.42
N ARG A 249 -15.38 -12.49 12.54
CA ARG A 249 -13.96 -12.84 12.30
C ARG A 249 -13.55 -12.94 10.83
N TYR A 250 -14.47 -12.77 9.89
CA TYR A 250 -14.22 -12.97 8.45
C TYR A 250 -14.05 -11.71 7.62
N PHE A 251 -14.28 -10.52 8.20
CA PHE A 251 -13.98 -9.26 7.54
C PHE A 251 -12.50 -8.91 7.76
N ARG A 252 -11.60 -9.50 6.97
CA ARG A 252 -10.28 -8.88 6.77
C ARG A 252 -10.53 -7.46 6.29
N ASN A 253 -9.90 -6.47 6.95
CA ASN A 253 -9.99 -5.05 6.60
C ASN A 253 -10.08 -4.88 5.07
N PRO A 254 -11.08 -4.15 4.54
CA PRO A 254 -11.23 -4.00 3.11
C PRO A 254 -9.90 -3.53 2.55
N ILE A 255 -9.37 -4.26 1.57
CA ILE A 255 -8.15 -3.86 0.86
C ILE A 255 -8.35 -2.40 0.46
N ASN A 256 -7.49 -1.51 0.98
CA ASN A 256 -7.56 -0.10 0.69
C ASN A 256 -7.09 0.10 -0.76
N ILE A 257 -8.01 -0.09 -1.69
CA ILE A 257 -7.78 0.08 -3.11
C ILE A 257 -7.74 1.60 -3.35
N ASN A 258 -6.61 2.10 -3.87
CA ASN A 258 -6.52 3.49 -4.35
C ASN A 258 -7.40 3.63 -5.60
N LEU A 259 -8.63 4.01 -5.32
CA LEU A 259 -9.72 4.10 -6.27
C LEU A 259 -9.46 5.19 -7.31
N GLU A 260 -8.79 6.28 -6.93
CA GLU A 260 -8.47 7.38 -7.81
C GLU A 260 -7.45 6.96 -8.88
N LYS A 261 -6.40 6.23 -8.49
CA LYS A 261 -5.46 5.61 -9.44
C LYS A 261 -6.20 4.71 -10.42
N TYR A 262 -7.14 3.93 -9.92
CA TYR A 262 -7.87 2.97 -10.74
C TYR A 262 -8.80 3.65 -11.73
N VAL A 263 -9.54 4.66 -11.28
CA VAL A 263 -10.40 5.44 -12.16
C VAL A 263 -9.58 6.23 -13.18
N LYS A 264 -8.40 6.78 -12.81
CA LYS A 264 -7.47 7.41 -13.77
C LYS A 264 -7.01 6.43 -14.86
N THR A 265 -6.68 5.17 -14.52
CA THR A 265 -6.34 4.14 -15.52
C THR A 265 -7.52 3.79 -16.42
N VAL A 266 -8.71 3.57 -15.84
CA VAL A 266 -9.93 3.27 -16.62
C VAL A 266 -10.31 4.44 -17.53
N ILE A 267 -10.21 5.67 -17.05
CA ILE A 267 -10.42 6.89 -17.85
C ILE A 267 -9.34 7.03 -18.92
N GLY A 268 -8.09 6.66 -18.62
CA GLY A 268 -7.01 6.61 -19.59
C GLY A 268 -7.31 5.62 -20.72
N ASP A 269 -7.69 4.39 -20.38
CA ASP A 269 -8.13 3.35 -21.32
C ASP A 269 -9.37 3.80 -22.11
N TYR A 270 -10.31 4.47 -21.45
CA TYR A 270 -11.52 5.03 -22.06
C TYR A 270 -11.19 6.15 -23.05
N LYS A 271 -10.36 7.12 -22.65
CA LYS A 271 -9.85 8.20 -23.51
C LYS A 271 -9.10 7.63 -24.71
N LYS A 272 -8.29 6.60 -24.49
CA LYS A 272 -7.61 5.85 -25.56
C LYS A 272 -8.62 5.19 -26.49
N LYS A 273 -9.61 4.44 -26.00
CA LYS A 273 -10.63 3.77 -26.82
C LYS A 273 -11.53 4.73 -27.61
N VAL A 274 -11.94 5.85 -27.01
CA VAL A 274 -12.70 6.90 -27.70
C VAL A 274 -11.85 7.53 -28.83
N ARG A 275 -10.54 7.69 -28.63
CA ARG A 275 -9.61 8.14 -29.68
C ARG A 275 -9.27 7.06 -30.71
N PHE A 276 -9.10 5.80 -30.30
CA PHE A 276 -8.70 4.67 -31.13
C PHE A 276 -9.83 4.20 -32.04
N ARG A 277 -11.11 4.35 -31.67
CA ARG A 277 -12.23 3.98 -32.57
C ARG A 277 -12.41 4.91 -33.79
N LYS A 278 -11.67 6.01 -33.90
CA LYS A 278 -11.51 6.76 -35.15
C LYS A 278 -10.49 6.14 -36.12
N ARG A 279 -9.76 5.09 -35.73
CA ARG A 279 -8.73 4.42 -36.53
C ARG A 279 -8.85 2.90 -36.38
N GLN A 280 -9.69 2.32 -37.24
CA GLN A 280 -9.77 0.93 -37.73
C GLN A 280 -9.48 -0.30 -36.82
N VAL A 281 -10.41 -1.26 -36.93
CA VAL A 281 -10.31 -2.63 -37.52
C VAL A 281 -9.10 -3.54 -37.19
N LYS A 282 -9.46 -4.79 -36.80
CA LYS A 282 -8.77 -6.10 -36.81
C LYS A 282 -7.37 -6.24 -36.18
N LEU A 283 -7.25 -7.19 -35.24
CA LEU A 283 -6.45 -8.43 -35.40
C LEU A 283 -6.58 -9.33 -34.16
N GLU A 284 -6.66 -10.64 -34.41
CA GLU A 284 -6.74 -11.76 -33.46
C GLU A 284 -5.40 -12.53 -33.39
N ILE A 285 -5.44 -13.69 -32.69
CA ILE A 285 -4.44 -14.75 -32.50
C ILE A 285 -3.69 -14.59 -31.15
N GLY A 286 -3.55 -15.56 -30.24
CA GLY A 286 -3.78 -17.01 -30.22
C GLY A 286 -2.54 -17.67 -29.57
N ALA A 287 -2.68 -18.53 -28.55
CA ALA A 287 -1.52 -19.20 -27.92
C ALA A 287 -1.84 -20.63 -27.43
N SER A 288 -0.94 -21.57 -27.77
CA SER A 288 -1.01 -23.02 -27.55
C SER A 288 -0.24 -23.48 -26.31
N TYR A 289 -0.55 -24.70 -25.84
CA TYR A 289 -0.04 -25.36 -24.63
C TYR A 289 1.13 -26.32 -24.92
N PHE A 290 2.10 -26.39 -23.99
CA PHE A 290 3.21 -27.36 -23.98
C PHE A 290 2.99 -28.51 -22.98
N ASN A 291 3.52 -29.69 -23.31
CA ASN A 291 3.36 -30.96 -22.61
C ASN A 291 4.70 -31.39 -21.96
N ILE A 292 4.73 -31.73 -20.66
CA ILE A 292 5.95 -32.07 -19.89
C ILE A 292 5.73 -33.41 -19.17
N LYS A 293 6.38 -34.49 -19.65
CA LYS A 293 6.24 -35.84 -19.07
C LYS A 293 7.53 -36.46 -18.51
N SER A 294 8.69 -35.84 -18.61
CA SER A 294 9.98 -36.55 -18.41
C SER A 294 10.90 -36.08 -17.27
N ASN A 295 10.44 -35.31 -16.25
CA ASN A 295 11.37 -34.86 -15.19
C ASN A 295 10.77 -34.63 -13.79
N LYS A 296 9.98 -35.57 -13.25
CA LYS A 296 9.26 -35.40 -11.97
C LYS A 296 10.15 -35.08 -10.76
N ASN A 297 11.36 -35.66 -10.68
CA ASN A 297 12.27 -35.43 -9.53
C ASN A 297 12.99 -34.07 -9.60
N LYS A 298 13.40 -33.60 -10.80
CA LYS A 298 13.95 -32.24 -10.99
C LYS A 298 12.90 -31.14 -10.77
N ILE A 299 11.64 -31.40 -11.13
CA ILE A 299 10.54 -30.43 -10.97
C ILE A 299 10.21 -30.21 -9.48
N ASN A 300 10.30 -31.25 -8.64
CA ASN A 300 10.00 -31.14 -7.20
C ASN A 300 10.93 -30.15 -6.47
N LEU A 301 12.22 -30.11 -6.86
CA LEU A 301 13.23 -29.23 -6.26
C LEU A 301 13.13 -27.78 -6.79
N ASN A 302 12.59 -27.58 -7.99
CA ASN A 302 12.56 -26.28 -8.69
C ASN A 302 11.16 -25.63 -8.74
N ARG A 303 10.46 -25.61 -7.61
CA ARG A 303 9.09 -25.07 -7.53
C ARG A 303 8.95 -23.61 -8.00
N GLY A 304 9.97 -22.79 -7.74
CA GLY A 304 10.02 -21.40 -8.20
C GLY A 304 10.13 -21.26 -9.73
N GLN A 305 10.66 -22.28 -10.42
CA GLN A 305 10.86 -22.28 -11.86
C GLN A 305 9.62 -22.74 -12.63
N TYR A 306 8.90 -23.75 -12.11
CA TYR A 306 7.81 -24.42 -12.85
C TYR A 306 6.39 -24.00 -12.41
N ASN A 307 6.25 -23.13 -11.40
CA ASN A 307 4.97 -22.53 -10.99
C ASN A 307 3.82 -23.53 -10.75
N TYR A 308 4.09 -24.76 -10.31
CA TYR A 308 3.03 -25.70 -9.97
C TYR A 308 2.36 -25.36 -8.62
N SER A 309 1.05 -25.59 -8.52
CA SER A 309 0.26 -25.25 -7.34
C SER A 309 0.54 -26.17 -6.15
N GLY A 310 0.78 -27.44 -6.40
CA GLY A 310 1.11 -28.41 -5.36
C GLY A 310 1.35 -29.82 -5.91
N ILE A 311 1.58 -30.75 -4.99
CA ILE A 311 1.89 -32.15 -5.28
C ILE A 311 0.86 -33.02 -4.59
N VAL A 312 0.31 -33.99 -5.31
CA VAL A 312 -0.41 -35.12 -4.71
C VAL A 312 0.64 -36.15 -4.32
N TYR A 313 0.62 -36.57 -3.07
CA TYR A 313 1.53 -37.56 -2.51
C TYR A 313 0.75 -38.77 -1.98
N ARG A 314 1.49 -39.86 -1.77
CA ARG A 314 1.04 -41.06 -1.07
C ARG A 314 1.98 -41.38 0.07
N ILE A 315 1.46 -41.64 1.25
CA ILE A 315 2.20 -42.25 2.36
C ILE A 315 1.86 -43.74 2.39
N ILE A 316 2.87 -44.60 2.53
CA ILE A 316 2.73 -46.05 2.63
C ILE A 316 3.31 -46.48 3.98
N ASP A 317 2.53 -47.23 4.75
CA ASP A 317 3.02 -47.94 5.92
C ASP A 317 3.71 -49.25 5.47
N LYS A 318 5.01 -49.40 5.77
CA LYS A 318 5.76 -50.61 5.42
C LYS A 318 5.32 -51.85 6.19
N ILE A 319 4.70 -51.71 7.37
CA ILE A 319 4.33 -52.84 8.23
C ILE A 319 3.09 -53.53 7.71
N ASN A 320 2.04 -52.77 7.38
CA ASN A 320 0.73 -53.32 7.01
C ASN A 320 0.31 -53.00 5.55
N GLY A 321 1.12 -52.26 4.80
CA GLY A 321 0.85 -51.89 3.41
C GLY A 321 -0.25 -50.86 3.20
N LYS A 322 -0.87 -50.33 4.26
CA LYS A 322 -1.95 -49.33 4.17
C LYS A 322 -1.41 -48.01 3.63
N MET A 323 -2.28 -47.31 2.90
CA MET A 323 -1.91 -46.08 2.20
C MET A 323 -2.73 -44.87 2.64
N LEU A 324 -2.12 -43.68 2.61
CA LEU A 324 -2.80 -42.39 2.68
C LEU A 324 -2.48 -41.58 1.42
N TYR A 325 -3.50 -41.07 0.75
CA TYR A 325 -3.31 -40.03 -0.26
C TYR A 325 -3.62 -38.64 0.31
N GLY A 326 -2.81 -37.67 -0.05
CA GLY A 326 -3.05 -36.27 0.28
C GLY A 326 -2.44 -35.36 -0.77
N PHE A 327 -2.73 -34.05 -0.68
CA PHE A 327 -1.91 -33.06 -1.38
C PHE A 327 -1.19 -32.12 -0.42
N THR A 328 -0.06 -31.59 -0.88
CA THR A 328 0.67 -30.54 -0.19
C THR A 328 0.93 -29.35 -1.13
N THR A 329 0.88 -28.15 -0.56
CA THR A 329 1.38 -26.94 -1.20
C THR A 329 2.69 -26.48 -0.56
N THR A 330 3.34 -27.30 0.24
CA THR A 330 4.71 -27.10 0.76
C THR A 330 5.58 -28.27 0.30
N SER A 331 6.70 -28.57 0.97
CA SER A 331 7.45 -29.80 0.68
C SER A 331 6.72 -31.04 1.21
N ILE A 332 7.14 -32.20 0.74
CA ILE A 332 6.56 -33.50 1.10
C ILE A 332 7.04 -33.89 2.51
N GLU A 333 8.31 -33.62 2.82
CA GLU A 333 8.95 -33.87 4.11
C GLU A 333 8.31 -33.03 5.21
N GLU A 334 8.05 -31.74 4.94
CA GLU A 334 7.34 -30.86 5.86
C GLU A 334 5.91 -31.36 6.10
N ARG A 335 5.29 -31.98 5.10
CA ARG A 335 3.95 -32.54 5.25
C ARG A 335 3.92 -33.74 6.18
N LEU A 336 4.90 -34.65 6.07
CA LEU A 336 5.05 -35.78 7.02
C LEU A 336 5.34 -35.28 8.43
N LYS A 337 6.26 -34.31 8.57
CA LYS A 337 6.55 -33.66 9.86
C LYS A 337 5.28 -33.09 10.51
N ASN A 338 4.43 -32.43 9.72
CA ASN A 338 3.15 -31.90 10.22
C ASN A 338 2.23 -33.01 10.77
N TYR A 339 2.15 -34.19 10.11
CA TYR A 339 1.37 -35.30 10.67
C TYR A 339 1.91 -35.78 12.01
N ILE A 340 3.24 -35.86 12.16
CA ILE A 340 3.89 -36.25 13.41
C ILE A 340 3.59 -35.24 14.51
N GLU A 341 3.78 -33.95 14.25
CA GLU A 341 3.48 -32.90 15.23
C GLU A 341 1.99 -32.85 15.61
N PHE A 342 1.09 -33.08 14.65
CA PHE A 342 -0.34 -33.10 14.94
C PHE A 342 -0.75 -34.33 15.75
N ALA A 343 -0.14 -35.48 15.48
CA ALA A 343 -0.36 -36.70 16.24
C ALA A 343 0.02 -36.48 17.72
N GLU A 344 1.19 -35.90 17.99
CA GLU A 344 1.63 -35.57 19.35
C GLU A 344 0.69 -34.58 20.05
N LYS A 345 0.33 -33.47 19.36
CA LYS A 345 -0.56 -32.45 19.91
C LYS A 345 -1.97 -32.97 20.20
N LYS A 346 -2.40 -34.03 19.52
CA LYS A 346 -3.75 -34.62 19.62
C LYS A 346 -3.77 -35.96 20.33
N ARG A 347 -2.70 -36.37 21.02
CA ARG A 347 -2.60 -37.67 21.70
C ARG A 347 -3.83 -38.06 22.52
N TYR A 348 -4.49 -37.07 23.14
CA TYR A 348 -5.69 -37.27 23.97
C TYR A 348 -6.98 -36.70 23.33
N SER A 349 -6.98 -36.42 22.03
CA SER A 349 -8.13 -35.87 21.33
C SER A 349 -9.03 -36.98 20.78
N PRO A 350 -10.35 -36.94 21.01
CA PRO A 350 -11.28 -37.90 20.38
C PRO A 350 -11.38 -37.75 18.86
N ASN A 351 -10.81 -36.68 18.28
CA ASN A 351 -10.81 -36.40 16.84
C ASN A 351 -9.45 -36.69 16.18
N ILE A 352 -8.64 -37.57 16.76
CA ILE A 352 -7.37 -37.99 16.17
C ILE A 352 -7.63 -38.74 14.86
N LEU A 353 -6.86 -38.42 13.82
CA LEU A 353 -6.98 -39.11 12.54
C LEU A 353 -6.36 -40.51 12.63
N LYS A 354 -6.84 -41.44 11.81
CA LYS A 354 -6.34 -42.82 11.77
C LYS A 354 -4.81 -42.89 11.57
N ILE A 355 -4.26 -42.09 10.65
CA ILE A 355 -2.80 -42.02 10.46
C ILE A 355 -2.06 -41.39 11.65
N GLU A 356 -2.69 -40.42 12.33
CA GLU A 356 -2.10 -39.79 13.53
C GLU A 356 -2.01 -40.82 14.67
N GLN A 357 -3.03 -41.68 14.82
CA GLN A 357 -3.01 -42.78 15.79
C GLN A 357 -1.91 -43.80 15.48
N GLU A 358 -1.77 -44.20 14.21
CA GLU A 358 -0.72 -45.16 13.80
C GLU A 358 0.69 -44.60 14.07
N ILE A 359 0.90 -43.30 13.78
CA ILE A 359 2.16 -42.62 14.09
C ILE A 359 2.48 -42.67 15.59
N LEU A 360 1.48 -42.52 16.47
CA LEU A 360 1.68 -42.63 17.91
C LEU A 360 2.04 -44.06 18.31
N ASN A 361 1.36 -45.07 17.77
CA ASN A 361 1.66 -46.48 18.06
C ASN A 361 3.11 -46.84 17.69
N ILE A 362 3.60 -46.39 16.52
CA ILE A 362 4.99 -46.59 16.08
C ILE A 362 5.99 -45.87 17.00
N LYS A 363 5.65 -44.66 17.47
CA LYS A 363 6.51 -43.94 18.42
C LYS A 363 6.56 -44.62 19.78
N ASP A 364 5.41 -45.08 20.27
CA ASP A 364 5.29 -45.74 21.57
C ASP A 364 5.98 -47.11 21.61
N SER A 365 6.16 -47.77 20.45
CA SER A 365 6.99 -48.98 20.31
C SER A 365 8.50 -48.70 20.21
N GLY A 366 8.92 -47.43 20.27
CA GLY A 366 10.32 -47.02 20.17
C GLY A 366 10.88 -47.01 18.73
N GLN A 367 10.03 -47.23 17.72
CA GLN A 367 10.45 -47.22 16.32
C GLN A 367 10.47 -45.81 15.73
N ASN A 368 11.34 -45.58 14.75
CA ASN A 368 11.41 -44.32 14.03
C ASN A 368 10.34 -44.27 12.92
N VAL A 369 9.44 -43.29 13.02
CA VAL A 369 8.35 -43.04 12.07
C VAL A 369 8.85 -42.87 10.63
N TYR A 370 10.02 -42.27 10.44
CA TYR A 370 10.59 -42.06 9.10
C TYR A 370 11.07 -43.36 8.45
N ASP A 371 11.38 -44.39 9.25
CA ASP A 371 11.82 -45.68 8.73
C ASP A 371 10.61 -46.55 8.31
N ILE A 372 9.46 -46.36 8.96
CA ILE A 372 8.22 -47.10 8.68
C ILE A 372 7.41 -46.47 7.54
N PHE A 373 7.25 -45.15 7.51
CA PHE A 373 6.43 -44.48 6.50
C PHE A 373 7.25 -44.00 5.30
N ILE A 374 6.89 -44.47 4.11
CA ILE A 374 7.42 -43.94 2.84
C ILE A 374 6.46 -42.93 2.27
N ILE A 375 6.94 -41.72 1.96
CA ILE A 375 6.15 -40.71 1.26
C ILE A 375 6.63 -40.54 -0.19
N ILE A 376 5.70 -40.69 -1.15
CA ILE A 376 5.99 -40.74 -2.58
C ILE A 376 5.14 -39.68 -3.31
N PRO A 377 5.74 -38.77 -4.12
CA PRO A 377 4.97 -37.92 -5.01
C PRO A 377 4.30 -38.76 -6.12
N VAL A 378 2.98 -38.66 -6.24
CA VAL A 378 2.22 -39.38 -7.29
C VAL A 378 1.79 -38.47 -8.43
N ASP A 379 1.57 -37.18 -8.16
CA ASP A 379 1.17 -36.23 -9.20
C ASP A 379 1.62 -34.78 -8.91
N ILE A 380 1.90 -34.01 -9.95
CA ILE A 380 2.24 -32.59 -9.86
C ILE A 380 1.15 -31.79 -10.56
N CYS A 381 0.48 -30.90 -9.84
CA CYS A 381 -0.67 -30.17 -10.36
C CYS A 381 -0.40 -28.68 -10.42
N PHE A 382 -0.62 -28.08 -11.60
CA PHE A 382 -0.39 -26.66 -11.86
C PHE A 382 -1.47 -25.73 -11.31
N ASN A 383 -2.66 -26.26 -10.99
CA ASN A 383 -3.73 -25.49 -10.36
C ASN A 383 -4.36 -26.28 -9.19
N MET A 384 -4.87 -25.55 -8.20
CA MET A 384 -5.48 -26.13 -6.98
C MET A 384 -6.73 -26.98 -7.26
N ASN A 385 -7.48 -26.72 -8.33
CA ASN A 385 -8.67 -27.52 -8.64
C ASN A 385 -8.27 -28.90 -9.17
N THR A 386 -7.29 -28.95 -10.06
CA THR A 386 -6.69 -30.19 -10.55
C THR A 386 -6.04 -30.94 -9.40
N LEU A 387 -5.31 -30.25 -8.51
CA LEU A 387 -4.70 -30.86 -7.32
C LEU A 387 -5.74 -31.63 -6.46
N ARG A 388 -6.86 -30.99 -6.13
CA ARG A 388 -7.96 -31.61 -5.38
C ARG A 388 -8.63 -32.74 -6.14
N LYS A 389 -8.91 -32.54 -7.44
CA LYS A 389 -9.50 -33.61 -8.27
C LYS A 389 -8.60 -34.84 -8.35
N ARG A 390 -7.28 -34.64 -8.44
CA ARG A 390 -6.30 -35.72 -8.53
C ARG A 390 -6.11 -36.42 -7.19
N GLU A 391 -6.11 -35.71 -6.07
CA GLU A 391 -6.19 -36.31 -4.74
C GLU A 391 -7.42 -37.24 -4.64
N ASN A 392 -8.62 -36.74 -4.93
CA ASN A 392 -9.85 -37.54 -4.88
C ASN A 392 -9.79 -38.76 -5.81
N TYR A 393 -9.23 -38.59 -7.00
CA TYR A 393 -9.03 -39.69 -7.95
C TYR A 393 -8.18 -40.81 -7.34
N TRP A 394 -7.05 -40.48 -6.70
CA TRP A 394 -6.16 -41.48 -6.12
C TRP A 394 -6.75 -42.14 -4.87
N ILE A 395 -7.43 -41.37 -4.01
CA ILE A 395 -8.17 -41.90 -2.86
C ILE A 395 -9.19 -42.96 -3.32
N ASN A 396 -9.98 -42.64 -4.35
CA ASN A 396 -10.99 -43.55 -4.87
C ASN A 396 -10.36 -44.76 -5.58
N LYS A 397 -9.32 -44.55 -6.39
CA LYS A 397 -8.64 -45.62 -7.14
C LYS A 397 -8.06 -46.70 -6.24
N HIS A 398 -7.55 -46.34 -5.08
CA HIS A 398 -6.93 -47.26 -4.13
C HIS A 398 -7.79 -47.56 -2.91
N LYS A 399 -9.06 -47.13 -2.92
CA LYS A 399 -10.04 -47.37 -1.86
C LYS A 399 -9.53 -47.00 -0.46
N THR A 400 -8.71 -45.96 -0.33
CA THR A 400 -8.04 -45.63 0.96
C THR A 400 -8.96 -45.04 2.03
N LEU A 401 -10.26 -44.90 1.73
CA LEU A 401 -11.33 -44.63 2.70
C LEU A 401 -11.66 -45.85 3.56
N ASP A 402 -11.52 -47.03 2.99
CA ASP A 402 -11.69 -48.29 3.69
C ASP A 402 -10.45 -48.55 4.54
N PHE A 403 -10.66 -48.83 5.82
CA PHE A 403 -9.61 -48.99 6.81
C PHE A 403 -8.72 -50.20 6.56
N ASN A 404 -9.21 -51.18 5.81
CA ASN A 404 -8.42 -52.34 5.41
C ASN A 404 -7.34 -51.97 4.38
N TYR A 405 -7.55 -50.89 3.62
CA TYR A 405 -6.66 -50.49 2.53
C TYR A 405 -5.96 -49.14 2.76
N GLY A 406 -6.45 -48.30 3.67
CA GLY A 406 -5.84 -46.99 3.89
C GLY A 406 -6.30 -46.19 5.11
N TYR A 407 -5.73 -44.99 5.22
CA TYR A 407 -5.90 -44.08 6.36
C TYR A 407 -6.74 -42.83 6.06
N ASN A 408 -7.27 -42.66 4.84
CA ASN A 408 -8.07 -41.47 4.51
C ASN A 408 -9.41 -41.50 5.25
N SER A 409 -9.74 -40.42 5.97
CA SER A 409 -11.02 -40.30 6.70
C SER A 409 -12.13 -39.60 5.91
N ASN A 410 -11.80 -39.03 4.74
CA ASN A 410 -12.75 -38.37 3.85
C ASN A 410 -12.27 -38.46 2.39
N GLN A 411 -13.16 -38.17 1.44
CA GLN A 411 -12.92 -38.28 0.00
C GLN A 411 -11.84 -37.35 -0.55
N GLY A 412 -11.16 -36.56 0.29
CA GLY A 412 -10.20 -35.54 -0.14
C GLY A 412 -10.88 -34.26 -0.62
N GLY A 413 -10.08 -33.35 -1.17
CA GLY A 413 -10.52 -32.07 -1.72
C GLY A 413 -10.86 -31.02 -0.66
N GLY A 414 -10.92 -31.42 0.61
CA GLY A 414 -11.02 -30.57 1.79
C GLY A 414 -9.66 -29.95 2.13
N GLY A 415 -9.64 -28.64 2.40
CA GLY A 415 -8.41 -27.94 2.77
C GLY A 415 -7.61 -27.36 1.60
N GLY A 416 -6.48 -26.75 1.92
CA GLY A 416 -5.67 -25.94 1.01
C GLY A 416 -6.09 -24.45 0.97
N PRO A 417 -5.15 -23.54 0.70
CA PRO A 417 -5.45 -22.11 0.66
C PRO A 417 -6.54 -21.86 -0.37
N LYS A 418 -7.70 -21.40 0.11
CA LYS A 418 -8.79 -20.79 -0.65
C LYS A 418 -8.16 -19.98 -1.81
N ILE A 419 -8.35 -20.39 -3.08
CA ILE A 419 -7.69 -19.78 -4.26
C ILE A 419 -7.65 -18.27 -4.06
N LYS A 420 -6.44 -17.73 -3.92
CA LYS A 420 -6.23 -16.31 -3.73
C LYS A 420 -6.53 -15.64 -5.06
N LEU A 421 -7.76 -15.19 -5.22
CA LEU A 421 -8.14 -14.42 -6.38
C LEU A 421 -7.46 -13.04 -6.29
N PRO A 422 -6.93 -12.52 -7.40
CA PRO A 422 -6.42 -11.16 -7.45
C PRO A 422 -7.60 -10.18 -7.35
N MET A 423 -8.08 -9.92 -6.13
CA MET A 423 -9.28 -9.11 -5.90
C MET A 423 -9.17 -7.70 -6.48
N PHE A 424 -7.94 -7.19 -6.64
CA PHE A 424 -7.69 -5.93 -7.32
C PHE A 424 -8.07 -5.99 -8.81
N LEU A 425 -7.72 -7.06 -9.54
CA LEU A 425 -8.10 -7.29 -10.94
C LEU A 425 -9.60 -7.50 -11.11
N ILE A 426 -10.25 -8.08 -10.11
CA ILE A 426 -11.72 -8.22 -10.11
C ILE A 426 -12.36 -6.84 -9.92
N ALA A 427 -11.85 -5.99 -9.00
CA ALA A 427 -12.39 -4.66 -8.72
C ALA A 427 -12.27 -3.70 -9.93
N GLU A 428 -11.05 -3.52 -10.45
CA GLU A 428 -10.76 -4.04 -11.78
C GLU A 428 -11.88 -4.01 -12.83
N TYR A 429 -12.07 -5.20 -13.35
CA TYR A 429 -13.08 -5.51 -14.35
C TYR A 429 -14.50 -5.09 -13.94
N ILE A 430 -14.86 -5.08 -12.65
CA ILE A 430 -16.16 -4.56 -12.20
C ILE A 430 -16.31 -3.07 -12.54
N ALA A 431 -15.30 -2.23 -12.32
CA ALA A 431 -15.40 -0.81 -12.68
C ALA A 431 -15.31 -0.56 -14.19
N LYS A 432 -14.75 -1.51 -14.94
CA LYS A 432 -14.84 -1.56 -16.41
C LYS A 432 -16.17 -2.14 -16.92
N GLY A 433 -17.12 -2.43 -16.02
CA GLY A 433 -18.47 -2.88 -16.36
C GLY A 433 -18.59 -4.35 -16.78
N TYR A 434 -17.57 -5.18 -16.52
CA TYR A 434 -17.62 -6.61 -16.86
C TYR A 434 -18.58 -7.40 -15.95
N TYR A 435 -19.29 -8.36 -16.56
CA TYR A 435 -20.07 -9.37 -15.86
C TYR A 435 -19.18 -10.44 -15.24
N ILE A 436 -19.70 -11.16 -14.25
CA ILE A 436 -18.96 -12.22 -13.56
C ILE A 436 -18.47 -13.32 -14.52
N SER A 437 -19.24 -13.64 -15.56
CA SER A 437 -18.82 -14.55 -16.63
C SER A 437 -17.58 -14.03 -17.34
N GLU A 438 -17.64 -12.81 -17.85
CA GLU A 438 -16.53 -12.20 -18.59
C GLU A 438 -15.29 -12.01 -17.71
N ILE A 439 -15.47 -11.69 -16.42
CA ILE A 439 -14.36 -11.62 -15.44
C ILE A 439 -13.67 -12.98 -15.34
N SER A 440 -14.46 -14.06 -15.30
CA SER A 440 -13.94 -15.43 -15.28
C SER A 440 -13.10 -15.72 -16.53
N ASP A 441 -13.62 -15.39 -17.70
CA ASP A 441 -12.98 -15.66 -18.98
C ASP A 441 -11.71 -14.82 -19.14
N LEU A 442 -11.74 -13.54 -18.70
CA LEU A 442 -10.56 -12.68 -18.70
C LEU A 442 -9.47 -13.14 -17.73
N LEU A 443 -9.86 -13.64 -16.55
CA LEU A 443 -8.90 -14.19 -15.59
C LEU A 443 -8.25 -15.47 -16.12
N PHE A 444 -9.00 -16.28 -16.85
CA PHE A 444 -8.46 -17.47 -17.52
C PHE A 444 -7.55 -17.09 -18.70
N ASN A 445 -8.06 -16.33 -19.67
CA ASN A 445 -7.35 -16.03 -20.91
C ASN A 445 -6.06 -15.21 -20.69
N LYS A 446 -6.05 -14.29 -19.71
CA LYS A 446 -4.89 -13.42 -19.47
C LYS A 446 -3.90 -13.95 -18.44
N PHE A 447 -4.36 -14.77 -17.50
CA PHE A 447 -3.56 -15.14 -16.33
C PHE A 447 -3.60 -16.65 -16.02
N GLY A 448 -4.25 -17.47 -16.85
CA GLY A 448 -4.36 -18.91 -16.64
C GLY A 448 -5.25 -19.31 -15.46
N PHE A 449 -6.00 -18.39 -14.85
CA PHE A 449 -6.83 -18.70 -13.70
C PHE A 449 -8.15 -19.37 -14.11
N LEU A 450 -8.18 -20.70 -14.14
CA LEU A 450 -9.41 -21.47 -14.34
C LEU A 450 -10.29 -21.46 -13.08
N ILE A 451 -11.17 -20.46 -12.99
CA ILE A 451 -12.04 -20.22 -11.83
C ILE A 451 -13.51 -20.39 -12.25
N ARG A 452 -14.34 -21.02 -11.40
CA ARG A 452 -15.79 -21.07 -11.64
C ARG A 452 -16.44 -19.71 -11.33
N LYS A 453 -17.43 -19.31 -12.13
CA LYS A 453 -18.25 -18.09 -11.94
C LYS A 453 -18.80 -17.98 -10.49
N LYS A 454 -19.29 -19.09 -9.92
CA LYS A 454 -19.79 -19.17 -8.53
C LYS A 454 -18.71 -18.79 -7.50
N THR A 455 -17.45 -19.15 -7.76
CA THR A 455 -16.33 -18.81 -6.88
C THR A 455 -16.05 -17.31 -6.90
N ILE A 456 -16.04 -16.68 -8.07
CA ILE A 456 -15.87 -15.22 -8.21
C ILE A 456 -17.03 -14.49 -7.50
N SER A 457 -18.27 -14.92 -7.75
CA SER A 457 -19.46 -14.36 -7.09
C SER A 457 -19.36 -14.45 -5.55
N ARG A 458 -18.99 -15.62 -5.02
CA ARG A 458 -18.76 -15.81 -3.57
C ARG A 458 -17.70 -14.86 -3.04
N ARG A 459 -16.59 -14.64 -3.76
CA ARG A 459 -15.55 -13.68 -3.33
C ARG A 459 -16.04 -12.24 -3.36
N ILE A 460 -16.83 -11.86 -4.36
CA ILE A 460 -17.45 -10.54 -4.44
C ILE A 460 -18.39 -10.32 -3.23
N ILE A 461 -19.16 -11.35 -2.83
CA ILE A 461 -20.00 -11.31 -1.63
C ILE A 461 -19.13 -11.17 -0.37
N GLU A 462 -18.12 -12.03 -0.20
CA GLU A 462 -17.21 -12.01 0.96
C GLU A 462 -16.53 -10.64 1.13
N TYR A 463 -16.07 -9.99 0.05
CA TYR A 463 -15.28 -8.76 0.13
C TYR A 463 -16.10 -7.47 0.07
N TRP A 464 -17.23 -7.48 -0.64
CA TRP A 464 -17.95 -6.25 -0.98
C TRP A 464 -19.46 -6.34 -0.72
N GLY A 465 -19.96 -7.42 -0.14
CA GLY A 465 -21.38 -7.58 0.16
C GLY A 465 -22.26 -7.87 -1.07
N GLY A 466 -21.64 -8.24 -2.20
CA GLY A 466 -22.34 -8.71 -3.40
C GLY A 466 -22.10 -7.85 -4.64
N LYS A 467 -22.62 -8.32 -5.79
CA LYS A 467 -22.39 -7.71 -7.11
C LYS A 467 -22.83 -6.24 -7.15
N TYR A 468 -24.02 -5.94 -6.64
CA TYR A 468 -24.56 -4.58 -6.63
C TYR A 468 -23.69 -3.64 -5.79
N GLN A 469 -23.32 -4.05 -4.58
CA GLN A 469 -22.49 -3.23 -3.70
C GLN A 469 -21.08 -3.02 -4.27
N ALA A 470 -20.50 -4.02 -4.93
CA ALA A 470 -19.25 -3.87 -5.66
C ALA A 470 -19.37 -2.87 -6.83
N GLN A 471 -20.44 -2.95 -7.63
CA GLN A 471 -20.70 -1.98 -8.70
C GLN A 471 -20.92 -0.56 -8.14
N LYS A 472 -21.67 -0.40 -7.05
CA LYS A 472 -21.84 0.89 -6.36
C LYS A 472 -20.52 1.45 -5.85
N LYS A 473 -19.62 0.59 -5.38
CA LYS A 473 -18.30 0.99 -4.87
C LYS A 473 -17.32 1.39 -5.98
N PHE A 474 -17.30 0.65 -7.08
CA PHE A 474 -16.27 0.81 -8.13
C PHE A 474 -16.83 1.45 -9.41
N LEU A 475 -17.84 0.84 -10.04
CA LEU A 475 -18.40 1.27 -11.32
C LEU A 475 -19.11 2.62 -11.24
N LYS A 476 -19.92 2.86 -10.19
CA LYS A 476 -20.63 4.13 -10.01
C LYS A 476 -19.67 5.34 -10.02
N LYS A 477 -18.50 5.20 -9.41
CA LYS A 477 -17.51 6.28 -9.36
C LYS A 477 -16.83 6.54 -10.70
N VAL A 478 -16.53 5.48 -11.46
CA VAL A 478 -16.07 5.63 -12.86
C VAL A 478 -17.11 6.39 -13.67
N LEU A 479 -18.40 6.03 -13.53
CA LEU A 479 -19.48 6.70 -14.25
C LEU A 479 -19.62 8.18 -13.87
N ILE A 480 -19.52 8.53 -12.57
CA ILE A 480 -19.51 9.94 -12.13
C ILE A 480 -18.36 10.70 -12.79
N MET A 481 -17.14 10.16 -12.75
CA MET A 481 -15.99 10.85 -13.33
C MET A 481 -16.07 10.98 -14.85
N ILE A 482 -16.64 9.99 -15.54
CA ILE A 482 -16.95 10.10 -16.97
C ILE A 482 -17.96 11.24 -17.24
N ILE A 483 -18.98 11.37 -16.38
CA ILE A 483 -19.96 12.45 -16.51
C ILE A 483 -19.33 13.82 -16.20
N GLU A 484 -18.51 13.93 -15.15
CA GLU A 484 -17.75 15.14 -14.82
C GLU A 484 -16.81 15.57 -15.96
N ASP A 485 -16.25 14.59 -16.67
CA ASP A 485 -15.45 14.81 -17.89
C ASP A 485 -16.33 15.18 -19.11
N GLY A 486 -17.65 15.36 -18.97
CA GLY A 486 -18.56 15.86 -20.01
C GLY A 486 -18.97 14.85 -21.08
N TYR A 487 -18.73 13.55 -20.89
CA TYR A 487 -19.12 12.53 -21.88
C TYR A 487 -20.65 12.33 -21.96
N LYS A 488 -21.14 12.02 -23.16
CA LYS A 488 -22.55 11.76 -23.46
C LYS A 488 -22.88 10.27 -23.35
N THR A 489 -24.18 9.95 -23.33
CA THR A 489 -24.68 8.57 -23.34
C THR A 489 -24.04 7.72 -24.43
N ASN A 490 -23.98 8.25 -25.66
CA ASN A 490 -23.39 7.54 -26.81
C ASN A 490 -21.90 7.26 -26.63
N ASP A 491 -21.15 8.16 -25.98
CA ASP A 491 -19.74 7.92 -25.70
C ASP A 491 -19.56 6.71 -24.78
N ILE A 492 -20.41 6.59 -23.76
CA ILE A 492 -20.40 5.47 -22.81
C ILE A 492 -20.81 4.19 -23.50
N ILE A 493 -21.88 4.24 -24.29
CA ILE A 493 -22.33 3.09 -25.08
C ILE A 493 -21.16 2.58 -25.94
N ASN A 494 -20.50 3.50 -26.65
CA ASN A 494 -19.38 3.18 -27.51
C ASN A 494 -18.20 2.59 -26.73
N ALA A 495 -17.75 3.24 -25.66
CA ALA A 495 -16.55 2.82 -24.94
C ALA A 495 -16.69 1.49 -24.21
N PHE A 496 -17.91 1.14 -23.75
CA PHE A 496 -18.20 -0.15 -23.12
C PHE A 496 -18.61 -1.23 -24.14
N GLY A 497 -18.77 -0.87 -25.41
CA GLY A 497 -19.13 -1.77 -26.50
C GLY A 497 -20.56 -2.28 -26.37
N HIS A 498 -20.80 -3.56 -26.71
CA HIS A 498 -22.12 -4.18 -26.64
C HIS A 498 -22.78 -4.09 -25.25
N ARG A 499 -21.99 -3.93 -24.18
CA ARG A 499 -22.48 -3.78 -22.80
C ARG A 499 -22.94 -2.37 -22.47
N GLY A 500 -22.48 -1.39 -23.24
CA GLY A 500 -22.72 0.02 -22.93
C GLY A 500 -24.20 0.37 -22.90
N ARG A 501 -25.00 -0.23 -23.80
CA ARG A 501 -26.46 -0.07 -23.80
C ARG A 501 -27.08 -0.62 -22.50
N HIS A 502 -26.81 -1.89 -22.17
CA HIS A 502 -27.29 -2.49 -20.91
C HIS A 502 -26.77 -1.74 -19.66
N LEU A 503 -25.54 -1.23 -19.70
CA LEU A 503 -24.96 -0.41 -18.64
C LEU A 503 -25.82 0.84 -18.40
N ILE A 504 -26.16 1.57 -19.46
CA ILE A 504 -26.97 2.79 -19.38
C ILE A 504 -28.43 2.49 -19.04
N GLU A 505 -29.04 1.48 -19.63
CA GLU A 505 -30.49 1.24 -19.49
C GLU A 505 -30.86 0.53 -18.19
N ARG A 506 -30.01 -0.39 -17.71
CA ARG A 506 -30.36 -1.24 -16.55
C ARG A 506 -29.48 -1.00 -15.34
N ILE A 507 -28.16 -0.94 -15.54
CA ILE A 507 -27.23 -0.83 -14.41
C ILE A 507 -27.20 0.60 -13.87
N PHE A 508 -27.20 1.61 -14.74
CA PHE A 508 -27.08 3.01 -14.36
C PHE A 508 -28.25 3.46 -13.47
N PRO A 509 -29.54 3.30 -13.83
CA PRO A 509 -30.64 3.74 -12.97
C PRO A 509 -30.59 3.05 -11.60
N ARG A 510 -30.24 1.75 -11.58
CA ARG A 510 -30.06 1.01 -10.32
C ARG A 510 -28.95 1.60 -9.44
N LEU A 511 -27.85 2.05 -10.02
CA LEU A 511 -26.75 2.68 -9.27
C LEU A 511 -27.07 4.10 -8.79
N PHE A 512 -27.99 4.79 -9.46
CA PHE A 512 -28.36 6.19 -9.21
C PHE A 512 -29.80 6.37 -8.72
N ASN A 513 -30.36 5.36 -8.06
CA ASN A 513 -31.68 5.40 -7.42
C ASN A 513 -32.81 5.76 -8.39
N GLY A 514 -32.88 5.06 -9.52
CA GLY A 514 -33.91 5.25 -10.56
C GLY A 514 -33.60 6.36 -11.56
N LYS A 515 -32.62 7.22 -11.29
CA LYS A 515 -32.34 8.39 -12.14
C LYS A 515 -31.74 8.02 -13.49
N THR A 516 -32.17 8.74 -14.52
CA THR A 516 -31.64 8.59 -15.87
C THR A 516 -30.24 9.19 -15.98
N PHE A 517 -29.50 8.81 -17.03
CA PHE A 517 -28.19 9.40 -17.31
C PHE A 517 -28.26 10.93 -17.44
N THR A 518 -29.27 11.42 -18.16
CA THR A 518 -29.49 12.86 -18.41
C THR A 518 -29.74 13.63 -17.11
N GLU A 519 -30.55 13.09 -16.19
CA GLU A 519 -30.81 13.71 -14.88
C GLU A 519 -29.55 13.79 -14.01
N VAL A 520 -28.79 12.69 -13.95
CA VAL A 520 -27.54 12.66 -13.17
C VAL A 520 -26.51 13.60 -13.79
N LYS A 521 -26.42 13.65 -15.14
CA LYS A 521 -25.56 14.58 -15.87
C LYS A 521 -25.93 16.03 -15.59
N LYS A 522 -27.21 16.39 -15.68
CA LYS A 522 -27.70 17.73 -15.33
C LYS A 522 -27.29 18.10 -13.91
N LYS A 523 -27.54 17.23 -12.93
CA LYS A 523 -27.16 17.48 -11.52
C LYS A 523 -25.66 17.67 -11.32
N ILE A 524 -24.83 16.87 -11.99
CA ILE A 524 -23.37 17.00 -11.92
C ILE A 524 -22.92 18.31 -12.59
N LEU A 525 -23.45 18.64 -13.76
CA LEU A 525 -23.17 19.89 -14.46
C LEU A 525 -23.54 21.11 -13.59
N THR A 526 -24.75 21.15 -13.03
CA THR A 526 -25.19 22.22 -12.12
C THR A 526 -24.22 22.39 -10.96
N ARG A 527 -23.76 21.29 -10.34
CA ARG A 527 -22.77 21.35 -9.26
C ARG A 527 -21.43 21.93 -9.71
N LEU A 528 -20.91 21.49 -10.86
CA LEU A 528 -19.62 21.97 -11.39
C LEU A 528 -19.71 23.45 -11.78
N VAL A 529 -20.78 23.86 -12.47
CA VAL A 529 -21.02 25.27 -12.83
C VAL A 529 -21.13 26.13 -11.57
N ARG A 530 -21.92 25.69 -10.57
CA ARG A 530 -22.02 26.38 -9.28
C ARG A 530 -20.66 26.59 -8.62
N GLN A 531 -19.81 25.55 -8.59
CA GLN A 531 -18.47 25.64 -8.02
C GLN A 531 -17.61 26.68 -8.76
N LEU A 532 -17.58 26.65 -10.10
CA LEU A 532 -16.78 27.59 -10.88
C LEU A 532 -17.30 29.04 -10.76
N ILE A 533 -18.62 29.23 -10.59
CA ILE A 533 -19.20 30.56 -10.29
C ILE A 533 -18.72 31.06 -8.93
N ILE A 534 -18.75 30.20 -7.90
CA ILE A 534 -18.23 30.52 -6.55
C ILE A 534 -16.73 30.89 -6.61
N GLU A 535 -15.95 30.21 -7.46
CA GLU A 535 -14.53 30.50 -7.71
C GLU A 535 -14.27 31.78 -8.54
N GLY A 536 -15.29 32.63 -8.79
CA GLY A 536 -15.07 33.90 -9.48
C GLY A 536 -15.11 33.82 -11.01
N MET A 537 -15.31 32.63 -11.59
CA MET A 537 -15.11 32.47 -13.03
C MET A 537 -16.20 33.17 -13.86
N GLY A 538 -15.79 33.78 -14.97
CA GLY A 538 -16.70 34.33 -15.98
C GLY A 538 -17.18 33.26 -16.95
N GLN A 539 -18.31 33.49 -17.64
CA GLN A 539 -18.94 32.52 -18.53
C GLN A 539 -17.98 31.91 -19.55
N LYS A 540 -17.16 32.73 -20.23
CA LYS A 540 -16.17 32.25 -21.20
C LYS A 540 -15.15 31.28 -20.57
N LYS A 541 -14.72 31.54 -19.33
CA LYS A 541 -13.79 30.66 -18.58
C LYS A 541 -14.50 29.37 -18.14
N ILE A 542 -15.73 29.45 -17.65
CA ILE A 542 -16.54 28.28 -17.27
C ILE A 542 -16.70 27.35 -18.49
N VAL A 543 -17.04 27.90 -19.66
CA VAL A 543 -17.16 27.13 -20.91
C VAL A 543 -15.82 26.50 -21.30
N LYS A 544 -14.71 27.21 -21.11
CA LYS A 544 -13.36 26.68 -21.40
C LYS A 544 -13.00 25.51 -20.49
N GLU A 545 -13.25 25.63 -19.18
CA GLU A 545 -12.99 24.57 -18.20
C GLU A 545 -13.90 23.35 -18.43
N LEU A 546 -15.18 23.58 -18.73
CA LEU A 546 -16.18 22.53 -18.96
C LEU A 546 -16.41 22.24 -20.45
N ARG A 547 -15.40 22.46 -21.30
CA ARG A 547 -15.52 22.44 -22.78
C ARG A 547 -16.20 21.22 -23.40
N ARG A 548 -16.23 20.08 -22.69
CA ARG A 548 -16.84 18.84 -23.17
C ARG A 548 -18.36 18.77 -22.99
N PHE A 549 -18.94 19.55 -22.08
CA PHE A 549 -20.40 19.70 -21.98
C PHE A 549 -20.97 20.53 -23.14
N GLY A 550 -20.14 21.39 -23.76
CA GLY A 550 -20.58 22.28 -24.83
C GLY A 550 -21.20 23.58 -24.30
N TRP A 551 -21.06 24.65 -25.08
CA TRP A 551 -21.49 26.00 -24.69
C TRP A 551 -23.00 26.08 -24.40
N THR A 552 -23.83 25.49 -25.26
CA THR A 552 -25.30 25.53 -25.13
C THR A 552 -25.80 24.84 -23.86
N GLU A 553 -25.21 23.68 -23.51
CA GLU A 553 -25.60 22.92 -22.31
C GLU A 553 -25.28 23.71 -21.02
N ILE A 554 -24.11 24.34 -20.98
CA ILE A 554 -23.67 25.17 -19.84
C ILE A 554 -24.58 26.40 -19.71
N ASN A 555 -24.89 27.08 -20.81
CA ASN A 555 -25.74 28.26 -20.78
C ASN A 555 -27.17 27.93 -20.38
N ASN A 556 -27.73 26.84 -20.90
CA ASN A 556 -29.05 26.39 -20.50
C ASN A 556 -29.06 26.01 -19.01
N CYS A 557 -27.99 25.39 -18.50
CA CYS A 557 -27.85 25.13 -17.07
C CYS A 557 -27.86 26.42 -16.24
N ILE A 558 -27.06 27.44 -16.62
CA ILE A 558 -27.05 28.73 -15.92
C ILE A 558 -28.42 29.40 -15.97
N LYS A 559 -29.05 29.41 -17.15
CA LYS A 559 -30.36 30.06 -17.37
C LYS A 559 -31.48 29.38 -16.59
N GLN A 560 -31.51 28.05 -16.57
CA GLN A 560 -32.56 27.29 -15.86
C GLN A 560 -32.42 27.36 -14.34
N GLU A 561 -31.19 27.36 -13.81
CA GLU A 561 -30.96 27.29 -12.36
C GLU A 561 -30.92 28.68 -11.71
N TRP A 562 -30.49 29.72 -12.45
CA TRP A 562 -30.25 31.06 -11.89
C TRP A 562 -30.61 32.22 -12.83
N GLY A 563 -31.28 31.98 -13.97
CA GLY A 563 -31.66 33.02 -14.94
C GLY A 563 -30.50 33.52 -15.81
N ASN A 564 -29.47 34.10 -15.21
CA ASN A 564 -28.23 34.48 -15.90
C ASN A 564 -27.01 34.44 -14.96
N LEU A 565 -25.80 34.66 -15.49
CA LEU A 565 -24.58 34.59 -14.68
C LEU A 565 -24.51 35.69 -13.61
N ARG A 566 -25.10 36.86 -13.84
CA ARG A 566 -25.13 37.96 -12.88
C ARG A 566 -26.01 37.61 -11.68
N GLU A 567 -27.22 37.12 -11.94
CA GLU A 567 -28.15 36.60 -10.94
C GLU A 567 -27.56 35.41 -10.17
N ALA A 568 -26.92 34.47 -10.88
CA ALA A 568 -26.23 33.35 -10.25
C ALA A 568 -25.17 33.81 -9.24
N ARG A 569 -24.38 34.83 -9.57
CA ARG A 569 -23.39 35.41 -8.65
C ARG A 569 -24.07 36.08 -7.46
N GLN A 570 -25.13 36.84 -7.70
CA GLN A 570 -25.92 37.45 -6.63
C GLN A 570 -26.43 36.41 -5.63
N ILE A 571 -27.01 35.32 -6.12
CA ILE A 571 -27.55 34.24 -5.28
C ILE A 571 -26.43 33.46 -4.57
N LEU A 572 -25.39 33.07 -5.30
CA LEU A 572 -24.36 32.15 -4.79
C LEU A 572 -23.30 32.82 -3.92
N TRP A 573 -22.95 34.09 -4.20
CA TRP A 573 -21.95 34.80 -3.42
C TRP A 573 -22.53 35.53 -2.22
N LYS A 574 -23.82 35.90 -2.21
CA LYS A 574 -24.40 36.65 -1.07
C LYS A 574 -24.15 35.97 0.27
N PRO A 575 -24.42 34.65 0.46
CA PRO A 575 -24.16 33.98 1.73
C PRO A 575 -22.67 33.97 2.12
N LEU A 576 -21.80 33.78 1.13
CA LEU A 576 -20.34 33.76 1.31
C LEU A 576 -19.81 35.15 1.70
N ILE A 577 -20.26 36.21 1.01
CA ILE A 577 -19.88 37.59 1.34
C ILE A 577 -20.41 37.96 2.72
N MET A 578 -21.63 37.54 3.07
CA MET A 578 -22.16 37.75 4.43
C MET A 578 -21.26 37.10 5.49
N GLU A 579 -20.81 35.87 5.27
CA GLU A 579 -19.89 35.16 6.16
C GLU A 579 -18.53 35.86 6.25
N LEU A 580 -17.97 36.34 5.15
CA LEU A 580 -16.70 37.08 5.15
C LEU A 580 -16.84 38.42 5.89
N LEU A 581 -17.92 39.17 5.67
CA LEU A 581 -18.18 40.43 6.36
C LEU A 581 -18.42 40.22 7.87
N ARG A 582 -19.05 39.10 8.29
CA ARG A 582 -19.18 38.73 9.70
C ARG A 582 -17.83 38.51 10.38
N ASN A 583 -16.85 38.02 9.63
CA ASN A 583 -15.48 37.80 10.11
C ASN A 583 -14.61 39.05 9.94
N ASP A 584 -15.21 40.24 9.79
CA ASP A 584 -14.55 41.53 9.63
C ASP A 584 -13.55 41.60 8.45
N ILE A 585 -13.66 40.71 7.46
CA ILE A 585 -12.82 40.72 6.26
C ILE A 585 -13.08 42.00 5.47
N SER A 586 -12.01 42.65 5.01
CA SER A 586 -12.12 43.92 4.29
C SER A 586 -12.69 43.75 2.87
N GLY A 587 -13.32 44.80 2.33
CA GLY A 587 -13.83 44.81 0.96
C GLY A 587 -12.79 44.40 -0.09
N PRO A 588 -11.54 44.92 -0.04
CA PRO A 588 -10.45 44.46 -0.91
C PRO A 588 -10.14 42.96 -0.79
N GLU A 589 -10.10 42.41 0.43
CA GLU A 589 -9.84 40.97 0.65
C GLU A 589 -10.98 40.10 0.12
N ILE A 590 -12.24 40.51 0.31
CA ILE A 590 -13.40 39.85 -0.28
C ILE A 590 -13.31 39.88 -1.81
N PHE A 591 -12.91 41.01 -2.38
CA PHE A 591 -12.76 41.17 -3.82
C PHE A 591 -11.67 40.26 -4.40
N MET A 592 -10.52 40.15 -3.72
CA MET A 592 -9.45 39.21 -4.05
C MET A 592 -9.90 37.75 -3.90
N PHE A 593 -10.62 37.43 -2.83
CA PHE A 593 -11.15 36.08 -2.59
C PHE A 593 -12.08 35.62 -3.72
N LEU A 594 -12.90 36.53 -4.24
CA LEU A 594 -13.81 36.27 -5.37
C LEU A 594 -13.11 36.26 -6.75
N GLY A 595 -11.78 36.28 -6.78
CA GLY A 595 -10.99 36.06 -7.99
C GLY A 595 -10.89 37.28 -8.92
N TYR A 596 -11.27 38.47 -8.46
CA TYR A 596 -11.01 39.70 -9.21
C TYR A 596 -9.55 40.13 -9.03
N LYS A 597 -8.82 40.31 -10.13
CA LYS A 597 -7.40 40.68 -10.09
C LYS A 597 -7.20 42.14 -9.71
N ASN A 598 -6.28 42.40 -8.77
CA ASN A 598 -5.55 43.66 -8.46
C ASN A 598 -6.27 44.99 -8.72
N SER A 599 -7.58 45.07 -8.51
CA SER A 599 -8.23 46.36 -8.41
C SER A 599 -7.90 46.90 -7.03
N THR A 600 -7.07 47.94 -6.94
CA THR A 600 -6.91 48.71 -5.70
C THR A 600 -8.04 49.73 -5.51
N SER A 601 -8.91 49.88 -6.51
CA SER A 601 -10.00 50.86 -6.50
C SER A 601 -11.08 50.44 -5.50
N ILE A 602 -11.13 51.15 -4.37
CA ILE A 602 -12.20 51.10 -3.36
C ILE A 602 -13.59 51.25 -4.01
N ASN A 603 -13.72 52.06 -5.06
CA ASN A 603 -14.98 52.26 -5.78
C ASN A 603 -15.49 50.98 -6.43
N LYS A 604 -14.61 50.14 -6.99
CA LYS A 604 -15.01 48.84 -7.57
C LYS A 604 -15.40 47.82 -6.50
N HIS A 605 -14.77 47.87 -5.33
CA HIS A 605 -15.11 47.02 -4.19
C HIS A 605 -16.48 47.39 -3.62
N ASN A 606 -16.70 48.68 -3.39
CA ASN A 606 -17.98 49.20 -2.94
C ASN A 606 -19.07 48.95 -3.98
N GLN A 607 -18.80 49.12 -5.28
CA GLN A 607 -19.79 48.78 -6.32
C GLN A 607 -20.22 47.31 -6.28
N LEU A 608 -19.29 46.38 -5.99
CA LEU A 608 -19.62 44.98 -5.79
C LEU A 608 -20.55 44.84 -4.58
N ILE A 609 -20.14 45.29 -3.39
CA ILE A 609 -20.96 45.17 -2.16
C ILE A 609 -22.34 45.84 -2.33
N ARG A 610 -22.39 47.03 -2.93
CA ARG A 610 -23.62 47.76 -3.24
C ARG A 610 -24.59 46.92 -4.07
N SER A 611 -24.07 46.14 -5.02
CA SER A 611 -24.88 45.25 -5.86
C SER A 611 -25.46 44.03 -5.12
N PHE A 612 -24.97 43.72 -3.92
CA PHE A 612 -25.43 42.63 -3.06
C PHE A 612 -26.31 43.09 -1.89
N PHE A 613 -26.10 44.32 -1.39
CA PHE A 613 -26.70 44.84 -0.16
C PHE A 613 -27.40 46.19 -0.36
N TRP A 614 -28.36 46.28 -1.30
CA TRP A 614 -29.24 47.46 -1.46
C TRP A 614 -28.52 48.81 -1.54
N GLY A 615 -27.35 48.88 -2.18
CA GLY A 615 -26.60 50.13 -2.28
C GLY A 615 -25.72 50.48 -1.08
N MET A 616 -25.61 49.59 -0.08
CA MET A 616 -24.68 49.74 1.04
C MET A 616 -23.23 49.62 0.59
N ASN A 617 -22.37 50.50 1.12
CA ASN A 617 -20.93 50.34 1.05
C ASN A 617 -20.44 49.20 1.98
N THR A 618 -19.15 48.89 1.94
CA THR A 618 -18.59 47.77 2.73
C THR A 618 -18.84 47.91 4.24
N GLU A 619 -18.65 49.11 4.81
CA GLU A 619 -18.81 49.33 6.24
C GLU A 619 -20.29 49.36 6.66
N GLU A 620 -21.16 49.98 5.85
CA GLU A 620 -22.62 49.92 6.05
C GLU A 620 -23.13 48.47 6.02
N ALA A 621 -22.65 47.66 5.07
CA ALA A 621 -23.01 46.25 4.97
C ALA A 621 -22.52 45.45 6.18
N LYS A 622 -21.31 45.71 6.69
CA LYS A 622 -20.80 45.09 7.94
C LYS A 622 -21.69 45.43 9.12
N GLN A 623 -22.01 46.71 9.32
CA GLN A 623 -22.88 47.15 10.41
C GLN A 623 -24.27 46.54 10.31
N PHE A 624 -24.85 46.50 9.11
CA PHE A 624 -26.13 45.86 8.85
C PHE A 624 -26.11 44.36 9.21
N ILE A 625 -25.08 43.63 8.78
CA ILE A 625 -24.94 42.20 9.07
C ILE A 625 -24.72 41.94 10.56
N LYS A 626 -23.98 42.80 11.26
CA LYS A 626 -23.78 42.71 12.73
C LYS A 626 -25.10 42.89 13.50
N LYS A 627 -26.05 43.68 12.98
CA LYS A 627 -27.38 43.87 13.59
C LYS A 627 -28.36 42.72 13.32
N LEU A 628 -28.08 41.84 12.36
CA LEU A 628 -28.90 40.67 12.03
C LEU A 628 -28.57 39.43 12.88
N VAL A 629 -27.48 39.50 13.66
CA VAL A 629 -27.05 38.47 14.63
C VAL A 629 -27.44 38.98 16.00
#